data_AF-A0A8H6H936-F1
#
_entry.id   AF-A0A8H6H936-F1
#
_cell.length_a   1.000
_cell.length_b   1.000
_cell.length_c   1.000
_cell.angle_alpha   90.00
_cell.angle_beta   90.00
_cell.angle_gamma   90.00
#
_symmetry.space_group_name_H-M   'P 1'
#
loop_
_entity.id
_entity.type
_entity.pdbx_description
1 polymer ?
#
loop_
_entity_poly.entity_id
_entity_poly.type
_entity_poly.pdbx_seq_one_letter_code
_entity_poly.pdbx_strand_id
1 'polypeptide(L)'
;MGTKLAKQLAPTWVELVSIWRGQVDPIRTRKDKGHSGDIGNDAADALAAEGAEKAEADALDLRKGAFVTGAGLRLATATQSLLYRAIRRRANKHLRARTVTNIESIQLVIEEINGEKPLESAIWASIAKGTTFTKKVKAFIWKSVHDGHKIGTYWAHIDSDPLTARMPCAICQAPVESLTHILFECRASGQEAAWEVFNEIWERTGRPKPYISVGTVLGIGLVSIKDE
;
A
#
# COMPACT_ATOMS: atom_id res chain seq x y z
N MET A 1 16.65 46.62 11.08
CA MET A 1 16.03 46.45 12.41
C MET A 1 15.18 45.17 12.55
N GLY A 2 14.68 44.56 11.47
CA GLY A 2 13.75 43.40 11.54
C GLY A 2 14.33 42.01 11.89
N THR A 3 15.64 41.76 11.75
CA THR A 3 16.23 40.43 11.98
C THR A 3 16.60 40.13 13.44
N LYS A 4 16.76 41.16 14.28
CA LYS A 4 17.02 40.99 15.73
C LYS A 4 15.73 40.68 16.51
N LEU A 5 14.62 41.35 16.18
CA LEU A 5 13.31 41.13 16.82
C LEU A 5 12.77 39.72 16.54
N ALA A 6 12.91 39.24 15.29
CA ALA A 6 12.47 37.90 14.90
C ALA A 6 13.23 36.78 15.63
N LYS A 7 14.51 37.00 15.97
CA LYS A 7 15.31 36.04 16.76
C LYS A 7 14.93 36.03 18.25
N GLN A 8 14.54 37.18 18.80
CA GLN A 8 14.06 37.28 20.19
C GLN A 8 12.67 36.66 20.39
N LEU A 9 11.80 36.74 19.37
CA LEU A 9 10.43 36.20 19.42
C LEU A 9 10.31 34.75 18.89
N ALA A 10 11.38 34.17 18.35
CA ALA A 10 11.33 32.79 17.83
C ALA A 10 10.92 31.73 18.87
N PRO A 11 11.37 31.79 20.15
CA PRO A 11 10.93 30.84 21.18
C PRO A 11 9.42 30.93 21.45
N THR A 12 8.89 32.16 21.55
CA THR A 12 7.47 32.40 21.86
C THR A 12 6.54 31.94 20.73
N TRP A 13 6.97 32.02 19.48
CA TRP A 13 6.21 31.47 18.34
C TRP A 13 6.16 29.94 18.33
N VAL A 14 7.27 29.28 18.66
CA VAL A 14 7.32 27.80 18.76
C VAL A 14 6.40 27.31 19.87
N GLU A 15 6.35 28.03 20.98
CA GLU A 15 5.47 27.73 22.11
C GLU A 15 3.98 27.92 21.76
N LEU A 16 3.64 29.04 21.12
CA LEU A 16 2.26 29.31 20.69
C LEU A 16 1.75 28.23 19.73
N VAL A 17 2.58 27.83 18.74
CA VAL A 17 2.26 26.74 17.81
C VAL A 17 2.14 25.40 18.55
N SER A 18 2.93 25.18 19.60
CA SER A 18 2.87 23.95 20.40
C SER A 18 1.58 23.86 21.21
N ILE A 19 1.15 24.97 21.83
CA ILE A 19 -0.13 25.06 22.53
C ILE A 19 -1.29 24.82 21.55
N TRP A 20 -1.24 25.42 20.36
CA TRP A 20 -2.27 25.24 19.33
C TRP A 20 -2.38 23.78 18.85
N ARG A 21 -1.24 23.12 18.62
CA ARG A 21 -1.21 21.72 18.15
C ARG A 21 -1.59 20.71 19.23
N GLY A 22 -1.58 21.10 20.50
CA GLY A 22 -1.96 20.26 21.62
C GLY A 22 -3.47 20.26 21.93
N GLN A 23 -4.26 21.13 21.31
CA GLN A 23 -5.71 21.16 21.51
C GLN A 23 -6.41 20.05 20.72
N VAL A 24 -7.39 19.42 21.36
CA VAL A 24 -8.21 18.35 20.74
C VAL A 24 -9.29 18.95 19.84
N ASP A 25 -9.74 20.17 20.14
CA ASP A 25 -10.79 20.87 19.40
C ASP A 25 -10.23 21.86 18.37
N PRO A 26 -10.95 22.10 17.25
CA PRO A 26 -10.55 23.07 16.23
C PRO A 26 -10.49 24.50 16.79
N ILE A 27 -9.30 25.10 16.75
CA ILE A 27 -9.11 26.51 17.12
C ILE A 27 -9.60 27.40 15.98
N ARG A 28 -10.53 28.31 16.29
CA ARG A 28 -10.97 29.37 15.38
C ARG A 28 -10.42 30.69 15.87
N THR A 29 -9.88 31.49 14.96
CA THR A 29 -9.39 32.84 15.27
C THR A 29 -10.35 33.88 14.71
N ARG A 30 -10.55 34.94 15.47
CA ARG A 30 -11.24 36.14 15.07
C ARG A 30 -10.35 37.33 15.42
N LYS A 31 -10.31 38.33 14.56
CA LYS A 31 -9.62 39.58 14.83
C LYS A 31 -10.65 40.61 15.27
N ASP A 32 -10.48 41.11 16.49
CA ASP A 32 -11.34 42.14 17.05
C ASP A 32 -10.62 43.49 17.10
N LYS A 33 -11.40 44.58 17.17
CA LYS A 33 -10.87 45.93 17.33
C LYS A 33 -10.71 46.17 18.83
N GLY A 34 -9.55 46.70 19.25
CA GLY A 34 -9.34 47.07 20.65
C GLY A 34 -10.36 48.10 21.12
N HIS A 35 -10.77 47.98 22.38
CA HIS A 35 -11.77 48.85 23.03
C HIS A 35 -13.12 48.89 22.31
N SER A 36 -13.55 47.78 21.69
CA SER A 36 -14.85 47.68 21.04
C SER A 36 -16.02 47.40 22.00
N GLY A 37 -15.77 47.34 23.32
CA GLY A 37 -16.76 46.98 24.32
C GLY A 37 -16.99 45.47 24.43
N ASP A 38 -16.07 44.64 23.93
CA ASP A 38 -16.14 43.19 24.10
C ASP A 38 -15.57 42.84 25.47
N ILE A 39 -16.42 42.30 26.36
CA ILE A 39 -16.09 42.03 27.76
C ILE A 39 -14.85 41.12 27.87
N GLY A 40 -14.69 40.16 26.96
CA GLY A 40 -13.57 39.23 26.97
C GLY A 40 -12.26 39.90 26.54
N ASN A 41 -12.30 40.68 25.46
CA ASN A 41 -11.14 41.44 25.00
C ASN A 41 -10.73 42.51 26.02
N ASP A 42 -11.69 43.27 26.54
CA ASP A 42 -11.42 44.37 27.47
C ASP A 42 -10.88 43.85 28.82
N ALA A 43 -11.34 42.68 29.29
CA ALA A 43 -10.76 42.01 30.45
C ALA A 43 -9.35 41.48 30.18
N ALA A 44 -9.09 40.96 28.99
CA ALA A 44 -7.75 40.52 28.59
C ALA A 44 -6.77 41.70 28.51
N ASP A 45 -7.20 42.86 28.01
CA ASP A 45 -6.41 44.09 27.97
C ASP A 45 -6.07 44.57 29.38
N ALA A 46 -7.03 44.53 30.32
CA ALA A 46 -6.80 44.88 31.72
C ALA A 46 -5.78 43.95 32.40
N LEU A 47 -5.89 42.63 32.18
CA LEU A 47 -4.94 41.65 32.70
C LEU A 47 -3.54 41.79 32.08
N ALA A 48 -3.46 42.17 30.80
CA ALA A 48 -2.19 42.45 30.15
C ALA A 48 -1.52 43.70 30.73
N ALA A 49 -2.29 44.74 31.06
CA ALA A 49 -1.79 45.94 31.73
C ALA A 49 -1.27 45.62 33.14
N GLU A 50 -2.04 44.86 33.92
CA GLU A 50 -1.61 44.37 35.24
C GLU A 50 -0.30 43.57 35.14
N GLY A 51 -0.22 42.66 34.17
CA GLY A 51 1.00 41.88 33.91
C GLY A 51 2.21 42.72 33.51
N ALA A 52 2.00 43.83 32.80
CA ALA A 52 3.07 44.74 32.40
C ALA A 52 3.64 45.56 33.58
N GLU A 53 2.83 45.81 34.60
CA GLU A 53 3.20 46.54 35.81
C GLU A 53 3.84 45.65 36.89
N LYS A 54 3.80 44.32 36.73
CA LYS A 54 4.46 43.39 37.66
C LYS A 54 5.98 43.56 37.63
N ALA A 55 6.58 43.64 38.81
CA ALA A 55 8.03 43.71 38.97
C ALA A 55 8.74 42.40 38.57
N GLU A 56 8.07 41.26 38.72
CA GLU A 56 8.55 39.95 38.30
C GLU A 56 7.56 39.28 37.34
N ALA A 57 8.09 38.66 36.30
CA ALA A 57 7.28 37.96 35.31
C ALA A 57 6.74 36.63 35.87
N ASP A 58 5.51 36.29 35.49
CA ASP A 58 4.90 35.01 35.86
C ASP A 58 5.69 33.83 35.28
N ALA A 59 5.94 32.80 36.09
CA ALA A 59 6.62 31.60 35.64
C ALA A 59 5.69 30.71 34.81
N LEU A 60 5.91 30.67 33.49
CA LEU A 60 5.18 29.80 32.57
C LEU A 60 5.79 28.40 32.53
N ASP A 61 4.97 27.35 32.66
CA ASP A 61 5.43 25.96 32.50
C ASP A 61 5.51 25.57 31.02
N LEU A 62 6.66 25.83 30.42
CA LEU A 62 6.93 25.60 29.00
C LEU A 62 7.11 24.11 28.63
N ARG A 63 7.17 23.20 29.61
CA ARG A 63 7.36 21.75 29.39
C ARG A 63 6.22 21.11 28.58
N LYS A 64 5.02 21.70 28.60
CA LYS A 64 3.89 21.24 27.79
C LYS A 64 4.16 21.32 26.27
N GLY A 65 5.04 22.21 25.83
CA GLY A 65 5.42 22.34 24.40
C GLY A 65 6.44 21.31 23.91
N ALA A 66 7.20 20.68 24.81
CA ALA A 66 8.29 19.77 24.45
C ALA A 66 7.82 18.52 23.69
N PHE A 67 6.61 18.03 23.98
CA PHE A 67 6.01 16.87 23.31
C PHE A 67 5.82 17.11 21.80
N VAL A 68 5.51 18.35 21.40
CA VAL A 68 5.29 18.73 19.99
C VAL A 68 6.59 18.80 19.20
N THR A 69 7.71 19.14 19.85
CA THR A 69 9.04 19.12 19.22
C THR A 69 9.58 17.71 19.00
N GLY A 70 9.17 16.74 19.82
CA GLY A 70 9.57 15.33 19.69
C GLY A 70 8.66 14.48 18.79
N ALA A 71 7.37 14.82 18.70
CA ALA A 71 6.38 14.07 17.94
C ALA A 71 6.13 14.68 16.55
N GLY A 72 7.00 14.38 15.58
CA GLY A 72 6.73 14.76 14.19
C GLY A 72 7.92 14.64 13.24
N LEU A 73 7.64 14.81 11.95
CA LEU A 73 8.66 14.95 10.92
C LEU A 73 8.74 16.43 10.52
N ARG A 74 9.93 17.03 10.62
CA ARG A 74 10.16 18.40 10.11
C ARG A 74 10.09 18.38 8.58
N LEU A 75 9.01 18.92 8.01
CA LEU A 75 8.77 18.93 6.56
C LEU A 75 9.91 19.58 5.76
N ALA A 76 10.50 20.66 6.29
CA ALA A 76 11.61 21.37 5.63
C ALA A 76 12.88 20.50 5.43
N THR A 77 13.05 19.45 6.25
CA THR A 77 14.18 18.52 6.16
C THR A 77 13.74 17.13 5.71
N ALA A 78 12.46 16.97 5.35
CA ALA A 78 11.91 15.69 4.94
C ALA A 78 12.26 15.42 3.47
N THR A 79 12.77 14.22 3.20
CA THR A 79 12.97 13.77 1.82
C THR A 79 11.69 13.13 1.28
N GLN A 80 11.52 13.14 -0.04
CA GLN A 80 10.43 12.43 -0.70
C GLN A 80 10.39 10.95 -0.29
N SER A 81 11.54 10.29 -0.16
CA SER A 81 11.61 8.87 0.22
C SER A 81 11.12 8.63 1.65
N LEU A 82 11.41 9.54 2.58
CA LEU A 82 10.95 9.48 3.96
C LEU A 82 9.44 9.73 4.07
N LEU A 83 8.94 10.75 3.36
CA LEU A 83 7.51 11.06 3.27
C LEU A 83 6.73 9.90 2.64
N TYR A 84 7.21 9.38 1.51
CA TYR A 84 6.59 8.24 0.84
C TYR A 84 6.56 7.00 1.76
N ARG A 85 7.65 6.69 2.46
CA ARG A 85 7.70 5.60 3.43
C ARG A 85 6.68 5.80 4.56
N ALA A 86 6.56 7.01 5.10
CA ALA A 86 5.59 7.32 6.15
C ALA A 86 4.14 7.16 5.67
N ILE A 87 3.83 7.66 4.47
CA ILE A 87 2.52 7.47 3.83
C ILE A 87 2.23 5.98 3.62
N ARG A 88 3.18 5.22 3.07
CA ARG A 88 3.02 3.78 2.83
C ARG A 88 2.84 2.96 4.10
N ARG A 89 3.38 3.40 5.24
CA ARG A 89 3.17 2.77 6.56
C ARG A 89 1.81 3.10 7.16
N ARG A 90 1.29 4.32 6.93
CA ARG A 90 -0.03 4.76 7.40
C ARG A 90 -1.18 4.28 6.51
N ALA A 91 -0.90 4.03 5.24
CA ALA A 91 -1.89 3.50 4.31
C ALA A 91 -2.34 2.12 4.79
N ASN A 92 -3.60 2.01 5.19
CA ASN A 92 -4.22 0.72 5.45
C ASN A 92 -4.14 -0.10 4.17
N LYS A 93 -3.45 -1.24 4.24
CA LYS A 93 -3.43 -2.19 3.14
C LYS A 93 -4.79 -2.85 3.11
N HIS A 94 -5.68 -2.41 2.23
CA HIS A 94 -6.89 -3.17 1.94
C HIS A 94 -6.46 -4.55 1.41
N LEU A 95 -6.81 -5.59 2.16
CA LEU A 95 -6.62 -6.96 1.70
C LEU A 95 -7.50 -7.16 0.47
N ARG A 96 -6.88 -7.54 -0.64
CA ARG A 96 -7.60 -7.88 -1.86
C ARG A 96 -8.01 -9.33 -1.75
N ALA A 97 -9.30 -9.59 -1.51
CA ALA A 97 -9.83 -10.94 -1.31
C ALA A 97 -9.32 -11.94 -2.38
N ARG A 98 -9.36 -11.57 -3.66
CA ARG A 98 -8.87 -12.42 -4.75
C ARG A 98 -7.37 -12.73 -4.68
N THR A 99 -6.55 -11.74 -4.28
CA THR A 99 -5.11 -11.97 -4.09
C THR A 99 -4.89 -12.96 -2.94
N VAL A 100 -5.65 -12.86 -1.85
CA VAL A 100 -5.57 -13.78 -0.72
C VAL A 100 -5.94 -15.20 -1.17
N THR A 101 -7.07 -15.37 -1.86
CA THR A 101 -7.50 -16.68 -2.39
C THR A 101 -6.46 -17.31 -3.33
N ASN A 102 -5.86 -16.50 -4.21
CA ASN A 102 -4.81 -16.98 -5.11
C ASN A 102 -3.54 -17.40 -4.34
N ILE A 103 -3.14 -16.64 -3.33
CA ILE A 103 -2.02 -17.00 -2.46
C ILE A 103 -2.30 -18.32 -1.73
N GLU A 104 -3.49 -18.48 -1.15
CA GLU A 104 -3.89 -19.71 -0.46
C GLU A 104 -3.88 -20.91 -1.40
N SER A 105 -4.40 -20.76 -2.63
CA SER A 105 -4.36 -21.80 -3.65
C SER A 105 -2.93 -22.19 -4.01
N ILE A 106 -2.02 -21.22 -4.18
CA ILE A 106 -0.60 -21.49 -4.42
C ILE A 106 0.01 -22.22 -3.23
N GLN A 107 -0.28 -21.80 -2.00
CA GLN A 107 0.26 -22.42 -0.80
C GLN A 107 -0.15 -23.89 -0.71
N LEU A 108 -1.43 -24.21 -0.94
CA LEU A 108 -1.93 -25.60 -0.89
C LEU A 108 -1.26 -26.48 -1.93
N VAL A 109 -1.14 -26.00 -3.18
CA VAL A 109 -0.53 -26.77 -4.26
C VAL A 109 0.97 -26.98 -4.03
N ILE A 110 1.68 -25.96 -3.54
CA ILE A 110 3.11 -26.11 -3.24
C ILE A 110 3.34 -26.99 -2.01
N GLU A 111 2.45 -26.96 -1.02
CA GLU A 111 2.47 -27.89 0.12
C GLU A 111 2.31 -29.33 -0.35
N GLU A 112 1.38 -29.60 -1.27
CA GLU A 112 1.19 -30.92 -1.86
C GLU A 112 2.43 -31.41 -2.63
N ILE A 113 3.08 -30.52 -3.40
CA ILE A 113 4.25 -30.88 -4.22
C ILE A 113 5.52 -31.04 -3.38
N ASN A 114 5.79 -30.10 -2.47
CA ASN A 114 7.05 -30.04 -1.72
C ASN A 114 6.99 -30.73 -0.35
N GLY A 115 5.78 -30.95 0.18
CA GLY A 115 5.52 -31.41 1.54
C GLY A 115 5.55 -30.31 2.61
N GLU A 116 5.73 -29.03 2.22
CA GLU A 116 5.78 -27.90 3.14
C GLU A 116 5.04 -26.69 2.57
N LYS A 117 4.18 -26.08 3.40
CA LYS A 117 3.45 -24.87 3.05
C LYS A 117 4.37 -23.66 2.99
N PRO A 118 4.52 -22.99 1.83
CA PRO A 118 5.38 -21.82 1.73
C PRO A 118 4.78 -20.60 2.43
N LEU A 119 5.65 -19.76 3.00
CA LEU A 119 5.26 -18.44 3.46
C LEU A 119 4.86 -17.56 2.26
N GLU A 120 3.88 -16.67 2.45
CA GLU A 120 3.49 -15.69 1.41
C GLU A 120 4.70 -14.86 0.93
N SER A 121 5.60 -14.49 1.86
CA SER A 121 6.83 -13.78 1.52
C SER A 121 7.75 -14.58 0.60
N ALA A 122 7.77 -15.91 0.73
CA ALA A 122 8.53 -16.79 -0.15
C ALA A 122 7.93 -16.85 -1.56
N ILE A 123 6.59 -16.85 -1.69
CA ILE A 123 5.90 -16.75 -2.98
C ILE A 123 6.29 -15.46 -3.70
N TRP A 124 6.25 -14.32 -3.01
CA TRP A 124 6.65 -13.06 -3.63
C TRP A 124 8.15 -13.00 -3.95
N ALA A 125 8.98 -13.60 -3.10
CA ALA A 125 10.41 -13.67 -3.32
C ALA A 125 10.76 -14.53 -4.54
N SER A 126 10.08 -15.67 -4.76
CA SER A 126 10.31 -16.53 -5.92
C SER A 126 9.93 -15.86 -7.24
N ILE A 127 8.93 -14.97 -7.25
CA ILE A 127 8.63 -14.17 -8.43
C ILE A 127 9.73 -13.13 -8.70
N ALA A 128 10.25 -12.49 -7.65
CA ALA A 128 11.14 -11.34 -7.78
C ALA A 128 12.64 -11.69 -7.92
N LYS A 129 13.18 -12.46 -6.97
CA LYS A 129 14.62 -12.66 -6.74
C LYS A 129 15.09 -14.00 -7.28
N GLY A 130 16.32 -14.04 -7.84
CA GLY A 130 17.05 -15.29 -8.08
C GLY A 130 16.48 -16.24 -9.14
N THR A 131 15.34 -15.93 -9.75
CA THR A 131 14.72 -16.79 -10.77
C THR A 131 15.19 -16.47 -12.18
N THR A 132 15.24 -17.53 -13.00
CA THR A 132 15.54 -17.50 -14.44
C THR A 132 14.42 -16.87 -15.28
N PHE A 133 13.31 -16.46 -14.66
CA PHE A 133 12.19 -15.85 -15.35
C PHE A 133 12.56 -14.51 -16.00
N THR A 134 12.13 -14.35 -17.25
CA THR A 134 12.19 -13.05 -17.92
C THR A 134 11.27 -12.03 -17.22
N LYS A 135 11.52 -10.74 -17.43
CA LYS A 135 10.67 -9.66 -16.88
C LYS A 135 9.20 -9.83 -17.26
N LYS A 136 8.91 -10.34 -18.48
CA LYS A 136 7.55 -10.58 -18.97
C LYS A 136 6.84 -11.68 -18.18
N VAL A 137 7.54 -12.79 -17.92
CA VAL A 137 7.01 -13.90 -17.10
C VAL A 137 6.74 -13.45 -15.68
N LYS A 138 7.69 -12.71 -15.06
CA LYS A 138 7.49 -12.15 -13.71
C LYS A 138 6.26 -11.23 -13.65
N ALA A 139 6.10 -10.36 -14.65
CA ALA A 139 4.94 -9.48 -14.73
C ALA A 139 3.63 -10.25 -14.92
N PHE A 140 3.64 -11.31 -15.73
CA PHE A 140 2.48 -12.18 -15.91
C PHE A 140 2.08 -12.89 -14.62
N ILE A 141 3.02 -13.56 -13.94
CA ILE A 141 2.74 -14.25 -12.67
C ILE A 141 2.27 -13.24 -11.62
N TRP A 142 2.97 -12.12 -11.45
CA TRP A 142 2.60 -11.10 -10.48
C TRP A 142 1.19 -10.56 -10.72
N LYS A 143 0.84 -10.24 -11.97
CA LYS A 143 -0.51 -9.78 -12.33
C LYS A 143 -1.56 -10.86 -12.13
N SER A 144 -1.24 -12.11 -12.44
CA SER A 144 -2.14 -13.26 -12.25
C SER A 144 -2.45 -13.51 -10.77
N VAL A 145 -1.44 -13.50 -9.89
CA VAL A 145 -1.65 -13.62 -8.44
C VAL A 145 -2.56 -12.49 -7.93
N HIS A 146 -2.38 -11.27 -8.45
CA HIS A 146 -3.22 -10.13 -8.09
C HIS A 146 -4.59 -10.06 -8.77
N ASP A 147 -4.92 -11.00 -9.65
CA ASP A 147 -6.10 -10.94 -10.52
C ASP A 147 -6.20 -9.59 -11.29
N GLY A 148 -5.05 -9.11 -11.76
CA GLY A 148 -4.90 -7.82 -12.41
C GLY A 148 -5.09 -7.85 -13.92
N HIS A 149 -5.40 -9.01 -14.50
CA HIS A 149 -5.70 -9.16 -15.92
C HIS A 149 -7.15 -8.75 -16.19
N LYS A 150 -7.38 -8.02 -17.29
CA LYS A 150 -8.73 -7.64 -17.73
C LYS A 150 -9.36 -8.76 -18.55
N ILE A 151 -9.72 -9.86 -17.90
CA ILE A 151 -10.25 -11.08 -18.51
C ILE A 151 -11.48 -11.59 -17.76
N GLY A 152 -12.33 -12.38 -18.43
CA GLY A 152 -13.45 -13.07 -17.80
C GLY A 152 -14.35 -12.15 -16.97
N THR A 153 -14.54 -12.50 -15.70
CA THR A 153 -15.45 -11.80 -14.76
C THR A 153 -15.08 -10.34 -14.50
N TYR A 154 -13.87 -9.89 -14.88
CA TYR A 154 -13.53 -8.47 -14.88
C TYR A 154 -14.51 -7.65 -15.74
N TRP A 155 -15.03 -8.20 -16.84
CA TRP A 155 -15.95 -7.47 -17.71
C TRP A 155 -17.41 -7.55 -17.27
N ALA A 156 -17.74 -8.40 -16.30
CA ALA A 156 -19.12 -8.69 -15.89
C ALA A 156 -19.82 -7.51 -15.19
N HIS A 157 -19.05 -6.64 -14.52
CA HIS A 157 -19.59 -5.50 -13.75
C HIS A 157 -19.58 -4.18 -14.54
N ILE A 158 -19.25 -4.24 -15.82
CA ILE A 158 -19.20 -3.07 -16.70
C ILE A 158 -20.50 -3.08 -17.50
N ASP A 159 -21.49 -2.34 -17.01
CA ASP A 159 -22.83 -2.18 -17.59
C ASP A 159 -22.80 -1.27 -18.84
N SER A 160 -21.91 -1.58 -19.78
CA SER A 160 -21.85 -0.92 -21.08
C SER A 160 -21.48 -1.93 -22.14
N ASP A 161 -22.48 -2.30 -22.96
CA ASP A 161 -22.27 -2.89 -24.27
C ASP A 161 -21.35 -1.94 -25.09
N PRO A 162 -20.22 -2.39 -25.69
CA PRO A 162 -19.78 -3.76 -25.99
C PRO A 162 -18.69 -4.34 -25.08
N LEU A 163 -18.46 -3.78 -23.88
CA LEU A 163 -17.38 -4.24 -23.02
C LEU A 163 -17.69 -5.59 -22.35
N THR A 164 -18.94 -5.87 -22.01
CA THR A 164 -19.36 -7.15 -21.41
C THR A 164 -19.12 -8.33 -22.35
N ALA A 165 -19.16 -8.11 -23.67
CA ALA A 165 -18.86 -9.12 -24.69
C ALA A 165 -17.39 -9.62 -24.66
N ARG A 166 -16.51 -8.96 -23.89
CA ARG A 166 -15.13 -9.40 -23.66
C ARG A 166 -14.97 -10.39 -22.51
N MET A 167 -16.05 -10.70 -21.78
CA MET A 167 -16.05 -11.75 -20.76
C MET A 167 -15.87 -13.16 -21.36
N PRO A 168 -16.68 -13.59 -22.34
CA PRO A 168 -16.48 -14.89 -22.98
C PRO A 168 -15.26 -14.88 -23.90
N CYS A 169 -14.71 -16.07 -24.16
CA CYS A 169 -13.65 -16.21 -25.17
C CYS A 169 -14.25 -16.02 -26.56
N ALA A 170 -13.76 -15.03 -27.31
CA ALA A 170 -14.28 -14.69 -28.63
C ALA A 170 -14.11 -15.81 -29.67
N ILE A 171 -13.18 -16.75 -29.44
CA ILE A 171 -12.81 -17.77 -30.44
C ILE A 171 -13.47 -19.11 -30.12
N CYS A 172 -13.22 -19.67 -28.92
CA CYS A 172 -13.78 -20.97 -28.56
C CYS A 172 -15.13 -20.88 -27.84
N GLN A 173 -15.69 -19.67 -27.66
CA GLN A 173 -17.01 -19.42 -27.08
C GLN A 173 -17.19 -19.94 -25.64
N ALA A 174 -16.08 -20.11 -24.90
CA ALA A 174 -16.17 -20.39 -23.47
C ALA A 174 -16.87 -19.20 -22.77
N PRO A 175 -17.83 -19.45 -21.86
CA PRO A 175 -18.66 -18.40 -21.28
C PRO A 175 -17.86 -17.39 -20.45
N VAL A 176 -16.70 -17.82 -19.90
CA VAL A 176 -15.78 -16.98 -19.15
C VAL A 176 -14.35 -17.29 -19.58
N GLU A 177 -13.67 -16.31 -20.16
CA GLU A 177 -12.24 -16.39 -20.46
C GLU A 177 -11.42 -16.19 -19.18
N SER A 178 -11.33 -17.24 -18.35
CA SER A 178 -10.55 -17.25 -17.11
C SER A 178 -9.07 -17.57 -17.37
N LEU A 179 -8.21 -17.37 -16.36
CA LEU A 179 -6.81 -17.77 -16.46
C LEU A 179 -6.66 -19.29 -16.62
N THR A 180 -7.50 -20.08 -15.93
CA THR A 180 -7.57 -21.54 -16.09
C THR A 180 -7.90 -21.89 -17.54
N HIS A 181 -8.93 -21.24 -18.09
CA HIS A 181 -9.33 -21.44 -19.47
C HIS A 181 -8.17 -21.15 -20.43
N ILE A 182 -7.56 -19.97 -20.32
CA ILE A 182 -6.45 -19.55 -21.19
C ILE A 182 -5.28 -20.54 -21.14
N LEU A 183 -4.90 -21.00 -19.94
CA LEU A 183 -3.70 -21.81 -19.73
C LEU A 183 -3.89 -23.30 -20.03
N PHE A 184 -5.10 -23.85 -19.91
CA PHE A 184 -5.31 -25.31 -19.93
C PHE A 184 -6.40 -25.79 -20.90
N GLU A 185 -7.30 -24.92 -21.35
CA GLU A 185 -8.51 -25.35 -22.09
C GLU A 185 -8.67 -24.65 -23.44
N CYS A 186 -8.15 -23.41 -23.57
CA CYS A 186 -8.44 -22.54 -24.69
C CYS A 186 -7.75 -23.04 -25.96
N ARG A 187 -8.53 -23.23 -27.02
CA ARG A 187 -8.01 -23.60 -28.36
C ARG A 187 -7.34 -22.43 -29.09
N ALA A 188 -7.57 -21.20 -28.60
CA ALA A 188 -7.08 -19.99 -29.24
C ALA A 188 -5.76 -19.45 -28.66
N SER A 189 -5.43 -19.82 -27.43
CA SER A 189 -4.24 -19.29 -26.74
C SER A 189 -2.93 -19.90 -27.24
N GLY A 190 -2.99 -21.01 -27.99
CA GLY A 190 -1.82 -21.81 -28.35
C GLY A 190 -1.24 -22.60 -27.18
N GLN A 191 -1.99 -22.74 -26.08
CA GLN A 191 -1.54 -23.48 -24.90
C GLN A 191 -1.24 -24.96 -25.18
N GLU A 192 -1.96 -25.58 -26.13
CA GLU A 192 -1.75 -26.97 -26.53
C GLU A 192 -0.30 -27.23 -26.97
N ALA A 193 0.23 -26.42 -27.89
CA ALA A 193 1.62 -26.52 -28.34
C ALA A 193 2.64 -26.30 -27.20
N ALA A 194 2.33 -25.40 -26.26
CA ALA A 194 3.19 -25.19 -25.10
C ALA A 194 3.21 -26.42 -24.16
N TRP A 195 2.06 -27.07 -23.97
CA TRP A 195 1.97 -28.29 -23.17
C TRP A 195 2.55 -29.51 -23.85
N GLU A 196 2.47 -29.62 -25.18
CA GLU A 196 3.17 -30.64 -25.96
C GLU A 196 4.67 -30.58 -25.70
N VAL A 197 5.27 -29.39 -25.84
CA VAL A 197 6.70 -29.17 -25.57
C VAL A 197 7.04 -29.49 -24.11
N PHE A 198 6.18 -29.06 -23.16
CA PHE A 198 6.37 -29.40 -21.75
C PHE A 198 6.36 -30.92 -21.52
N ASN A 199 5.39 -31.64 -22.09
CA ASN A 199 5.26 -33.08 -21.93
C ASN A 199 6.47 -33.81 -22.50
N GLU A 200 6.95 -33.42 -23.68
CA GLU A 200 8.15 -34.01 -24.30
C GLU A 200 9.39 -33.81 -23.40
N ILE A 201 9.55 -32.63 -22.82
CA ILE A 201 10.66 -32.35 -21.90
C ILE A 201 10.51 -33.16 -20.61
N TRP A 202 9.29 -33.29 -20.09
CA TRP A 202 9.03 -33.99 -18.83
C TRP A 202 9.19 -35.50 -18.97
N GLU A 203 8.76 -36.10 -20.07
CA GLU A 203 8.94 -37.53 -20.33
C GLU A 203 10.41 -37.95 -20.31
N ARG A 204 11.31 -37.08 -20.79
CA ARG A 204 12.76 -37.31 -20.75
C ARG A 204 13.33 -37.36 -19.33
N THR A 205 12.63 -36.82 -18.33
CA THR A 205 13.08 -36.93 -16.93
C THR A 205 12.75 -38.30 -16.33
N GLY A 206 11.92 -39.12 -17.00
CA GLY A 206 11.49 -40.44 -16.51
C GLY A 206 10.63 -40.41 -15.24
N ARG A 207 10.06 -39.25 -14.90
CA ARG A 207 9.31 -39.04 -13.65
C ARG A 207 7.81 -39.01 -13.91
N PRO A 208 6.98 -39.41 -12.93
CA PRO A 208 5.55 -39.19 -13.03
C PRO A 208 5.27 -37.70 -13.20
N LYS A 209 4.36 -37.37 -14.12
CA LYS A 209 3.94 -35.99 -14.34
C LYS A 209 3.13 -35.51 -13.12
N PRO A 210 3.51 -34.38 -12.49
CA PRO A 210 2.74 -33.83 -11.39
C PRO A 210 1.40 -33.29 -11.88
N TYR A 211 0.43 -33.19 -10.99
CA TYR A 211 -0.78 -32.43 -11.28
C TYR A 211 -0.43 -30.94 -11.45
N ILE A 212 -0.87 -30.35 -12.56
CA ILE A 212 -0.58 -28.96 -12.89
C ILE A 212 -1.87 -28.16 -12.91
N SER A 213 -1.94 -27.16 -12.04
CA SER A 213 -3.04 -26.20 -11.92
C SER A 213 -2.52 -24.77 -12.12
N VAL A 214 -3.44 -23.80 -12.11
CA VAL A 214 -3.06 -22.38 -12.04
C VAL A 214 -2.17 -22.13 -10.83
N GLY A 215 -2.47 -22.74 -9.67
CA GLY A 215 -1.64 -22.64 -8.47
C GLY A 215 -0.21 -23.12 -8.72
N THR A 216 -0.04 -24.23 -9.44
CA THR A 216 1.28 -24.74 -9.83
C THR A 216 2.03 -23.74 -10.71
N VAL A 217 1.38 -23.16 -11.72
CA VAL A 217 1.99 -22.19 -12.64
C VAL A 217 2.39 -20.91 -11.91
N LEU A 218 1.55 -20.42 -11.00
CA LEU A 218 1.83 -19.19 -10.25
C LEU A 218 2.87 -19.40 -9.14
N GLY A 219 2.94 -20.61 -8.58
CA GLY A 219 3.92 -21.03 -7.59
C GLY A 219 5.20 -21.65 -8.16
N ILE A 220 5.35 -21.71 -9.49
CA ILE A 220 6.37 -22.55 -10.15
C ILE A 220 7.82 -22.26 -9.70
N GLY A 221 8.11 -21.02 -9.28
CA GLY A 221 9.43 -20.64 -8.73
C GLY A 221 9.75 -21.24 -7.36
N LEU A 222 8.80 -21.90 -6.70
CA LEU A 222 8.97 -22.60 -5.43
C LEU A 222 8.98 -24.12 -5.57
N VAL A 223 8.64 -24.65 -6.76
CA VAL A 223 8.55 -26.09 -6.97
C VAL A 223 9.94 -26.70 -6.82
N SER A 224 10.06 -27.64 -5.88
CA SER A 224 11.29 -28.38 -5.63
C SER A 224 11.09 -29.83 -6.02
N ILE A 225 11.67 -30.22 -7.14
CA ILE A 225 11.70 -31.62 -7.58
C ILE A 225 12.88 -32.27 -6.85
N LYS A 226 12.61 -33.06 -5.81
CA LYS A 226 13.66 -33.81 -5.11
C LYS A 226 14.12 -34.98 -5.98
N ASP A 227 15.42 -35.17 -6.10
CA ASP A 227 16.00 -36.45 -6.52
C ASP A 227 15.81 -37.43 -5.35
N GLU A 228 15.33 -38.64 -5.62
CA GLU A 228 15.41 -39.74 -4.65
C GLU A 228 16.87 -40.13 -4.40
#